data_AF-A0A821XV21-F1
#
_entry.id   AF-A0A821XV21-F1
#
_cell.length_a   1.000
_cell.length_b   1.000
_cell.length_c   1.000
_cell.angle_alpha   90.00
_cell.angle_beta   90.00
_cell.angle_gamma   90.00
#
_symmetry.space_group_name_H-M   'P 1'
#
loop_
_entity.id
_entity.type
_entity.pdbx_description
1 polymer ?
#
loop_
_entity_poly.entity_id
_entity_poly.type
_entity_poly.pdbx_seq_one_letter_code
_entity_poly.pdbx_strand_id
1 'polypeptide(L)' 'DNDPKKRAANIIGKIDVSGNKKLSKQEFIAGCKNDPVIRRILAPNV' A
#
# COMPACT_ATOMS: atom_id res chain seq x y z
N ASP A 1 5.68 -17.69 8.26
CA ASP A 1 6.46 -16.52 7.81
C ASP A 1 5.76 -15.22 8.16
N ASN A 2 6.23 -14.51 9.18
CA ASN A 2 5.66 -13.23 9.65
C ASN A 2 6.71 -12.10 9.52
N ASP A 3 7.45 -12.09 8.40
CA ASP A 3 8.48 -11.09 8.15
C ASP A 3 7.82 -9.73 7.81
N PRO A 4 8.02 -8.69 8.63
CA PRO A 4 7.46 -7.36 8.40
C PRO A 4 7.91 -6.76 7.06
N LYS A 5 9.13 -7.06 6.60
CA LYS A 5 9.67 -6.52 5.34
C LYS A 5 8.93 -7.08 4.13
N LYS A 6 8.65 -8.39 4.14
CA LYS A 6 7.86 -9.03 3.07
C LYS A 6 6.43 -8.49 3.02
N ARG A 7 5.81 -8.27 4.19
CA ARG A 7 4.45 -7.68 4.27
C ARG A 7 4.42 -6.27 3.69
N ALA A 8 5.38 -5.42 4.06
CA ALA A 8 5.50 -4.07 3.52
C ALA A 8 5.72 -4.10 1.99
N ALA A 9 6.61 -4.96 1.50
CA ALA A 9 6.86 -5.10 0.05
C ALA A 9 5.59 -5.50 -0.72
N ASN A 10 4.82 -6.46 -0.21
CA ASN A 10 3.56 -6.87 -0.83
C ASN A 10 2.51 -5.75 -0.83
N ILE A 11 2.43 -4.95 0.24
CA ILE A 11 1.50 -3.82 0.32
C ILE A 11 1.90 -2.73 -0.68
N ILE A 12 3.17 -2.35 -0.70
CA ILE A 12 3.68 -1.34 -1.63
C ILE A 12 3.48 -1.79 -3.08
N GLY A 13 3.77 -3.06 -3.40
CA GLY A 13 3.57 -3.62 -4.74
C GLY A 13 2.11 -3.63 -5.21
N LYS A 14 1.13 -3.56 -4.30
CA LYS A 14 -0.29 -3.42 -4.67
C LYS A 14 -0.71 -1.98 -4.95
N ILE A 15 0.05 -1.00 -4.46
CA ILE A 15 -0.28 0.43 -4.56
C ILE A 15 0.56 1.12 -5.64
N ASP A 16 1.82 0.71 -5.81
CA ASP A 16 2.74 1.18 -6.85
C ASP A 16 2.32 0.62 -8.22
N VAL A 17 1.29 1.21 -8.80
CA VAL A 17 0.78 0.82 -10.13
C VAL A 17 1.78 1.17 -11.23
N SER A 18 2.55 2.24 -11.05
CA SER A 18 3.56 2.65 -12.03
C SER A 18 4.82 1.77 -12.02
N GLY A 19 5.04 0.96 -10.98
CA GLY A 19 6.18 0.06 -10.85
C GLY A 19 7.51 0.79 -10.70
N ASN A 20 7.50 2.05 -10.29
CA ASN A 20 8.69 2.89 -10.19
C ASN A 20 9.40 2.76 -8.82
N LYS A 21 8.91 1.86 -7.96
CA LYS A 21 9.38 1.59 -6.60
C LYS A 21 9.22 2.79 -5.64
N LYS A 22 8.40 3.77 -6.01
CA LYS A 22 8.03 4.94 -5.22
C LYS A 22 6.50 5.04 -5.20
N LEU A 23 5.98 5.79 -4.24
CA LEU A 23 4.55 6.02 -4.12
C LEU A 23 4.26 7.49 -4.32
N SER A 24 3.56 7.82 -5.40
CA SER A 24 2.96 9.14 -5.55
C SER A 24 1.75 9.29 -4.63
N LYS A 25 1.40 10.54 -4.32
CA LYS A 25 0.20 10.85 -3.52
C LYS A 25 -1.07 10.25 -4.14
N GLN A 26 -1.17 10.27 -5.47
CA GLN A 26 -2.33 9.76 -6.20
C GLN A 26 -2.43 8.24 -6.10
N GLU A 27 -1.32 7.53 -6.31
CA GLU A 27 -1.25 6.07 -6.13
C GLU A 27 -1.61 5.66 -4.71
N PHE A 28 -1.08 6.37 -3.70
CA PHE A 28 -1.41 6.10 -2.31
C PHE A 28 -2.91 6.23 -2.01
N ILE A 29 -3.53 7.34 -2.45
CA ILE A 29 -4.97 7.57 -2.26
C ILE A 29 -5.78 6.54 -3.01
N ALA A 30 -5.43 6.23 -4.26
CA ALA A 30 -6.13 5.24 -5.07
C ALA A 30 -6.03 3.84 -4.46
N GLY A 31 -4.83 3.42 -4.03
CA GLY A 31 -4.63 2.12 -3.39
C GLY A 31 -5.36 2.00 -2.05
N CYS A 32 -5.37 3.05 -1.22
CA CYS A 32 -6.14 3.05 0.02
C CYS A 32 -7.66 3.10 -0.21
N LYS A 33 -8.13 3.68 -1.31
CA LYS A 33 -9.57 3.64 -1.66
C LYS A 33 -10.00 2.28 -2.22
N ASN A 34 -9.13 1.64 -2.99
CA ASN A 34 -9.44 0.40 -3.70
C ASN A 34 -9.26 -0.86 -2.84
N ASP A 35 -8.33 -0.85 -1.87
CA ASP A 35 -8.10 -2.00 -0.99
C ASP A 35 -8.37 -1.63 0.49
N PRO A 36 -9.49 -2.11 1.08
CA PRO A 36 -9.85 -1.85 2.47
C PRO A 36 -8.82 -2.38 3.48
N VAL A 37 -8.09 -3.44 3.13
CA VAL A 37 -7.04 -4.02 3.98
C VAL A 37 -5.84 -3.08 4.01
N ILE A 38 -5.45 -2.54 2.85
CA ILE A 38 -4.39 -1.54 2.75
C ILE A 38 -4.77 -0.28 3.52
N ARG A 39 -6.00 0.21 3.36
CA ARG A 39 -6.52 1.34 4.13
C ARG A 39 -6.40 1.10 5.63
N ARG A 40 -6.82 -0.08 6.11
CA ARG A 40 -6.79 -0.43 7.53
C ARG A 40 -5.36 -0.52 8.08
N ILE A 41 -4.37 -0.81 7.25
CA ILE A 41 -2.97 -0.92 7.66
C ILE A 41 -2.26 0.44 7.61
N LEU A 42 -2.47 1.24 6.56
CA LEU A 42 -1.73 2.47 6.30
C LEU A 42 -2.45 3.73 6.81
N ALA A 43 -3.78 3.70 6.88
CA ALA A 43 -4.62 4.79 7.32
C ALA A 43 -5.75 4.29 8.25
N PRO A 44 -5.42 3.62 9.39
CA PRO A 44 -6.41 3.04 10.30
C PRO A 44 -7.37 4.05 10.96
N ASN A 45 -6.97 5.33 11.01
CA ASN A 45 -7.69 6.40 11.71
C ASN A 45 -8.40 7.38 10.76
N VAL A 46 -8.57 7.02 9.48
CA VAL A 46 -9.21 7.86 8.44
C VAL A 46 -10.57 7.29 8.06
#